data_AF-A0A940A359-F1
#
_entry.id   AF-A0A940A359-F1
#
_cell.length_a   1.000
_cell.length_b   1.000
_cell.length_c   1.000
_cell.angle_alpha   90.00
_cell.angle_beta   90.00
_cell.angle_gamma   90.00
#
_symmetry.space_group_name_H-M   'P 1'
#
loop_
_entity.id
_entity.type
_entity.pdbx_description
1 polymer ?
#
loop_
_entity_poly.entity_id
_entity_poly.type
_entity_poly.pdbx_seq_one_letter_code
_entity_poly.pdbx_strand_id
1 'polypeptide(L)'
;MENYQGRYIEYLERFADSNKIHIYLGGSFLRGNATPYSDVDVSAYCGQDKIRDLVYGYGEPVFISGTTNPEGILIVIYEDGVAVDLEIIGELDEARDVFFHREDIKEHLYKRDESIWRTVSLRDDIPYRMSRLFHRSLIKFLAGKKDLGISVANEIVDYLGADIPIDDKNYRKGIEEALNVFGERYPVDGGYREILVKLIGMT
;
A
#
# COMPACT_ATOMS: atom_id res chain seq x y z
N MET A 1 10.24 -5.59 -12.27
CA MET A 1 10.52 -4.61 -11.20
C MET A 1 11.85 -4.98 -10.59
N GLU A 2 12.74 -4.00 -10.39
CA GLU A 2 13.88 -4.20 -9.49
C GLU A 2 13.32 -4.41 -8.08
N ASN A 3 13.97 -5.27 -7.28
CA ASN A 3 13.50 -5.66 -5.94
C ASN A 3 13.71 -4.52 -4.92
N TYR A 4 13.01 -3.41 -5.11
CA TYR A 4 13.13 -2.20 -4.30
C TYR A 4 12.54 -2.37 -2.90
N GLN A 5 11.67 -3.36 -2.68
CA GLN A 5 11.13 -3.68 -1.36
C GLN A 5 12.24 -4.03 -0.35
N GLY A 6 13.31 -4.68 -0.79
CA GLY A 6 14.48 -4.94 0.06
C GLY A 6 15.12 -3.64 0.57
N ARG A 7 15.26 -2.63 -0.30
CA ARG A 7 15.79 -1.30 0.08
C ARG A 7 14.85 -0.58 1.06
N TYR A 8 13.54 -0.75 0.91
CA TYR A 8 12.56 -0.21 1.84
C TYR A 8 12.68 -0.85 3.22
N ILE A 9 12.82 -2.18 3.29
CA ILE A 9 13.01 -2.91 4.55
C ILE A 9 14.32 -2.50 5.24
N GLU A 10 15.42 -2.39 4.50
CA GLU A 10 16.70 -1.87 5.04
C GLU A 10 16.56 -0.43 5.56
N TYR A 11 15.76 0.40 4.90
CA TYR A 11 15.43 1.74 5.40
C TYR A 11 14.68 1.67 6.74
N LEU A 12 13.66 0.81 6.85
CA LEU A 12 12.90 0.64 8.10
C LEU A 12 13.78 0.17 9.26
N GLU A 13 14.68 -0.78 9.01
CA GLU A 13 15.65 -1.25 10.02
C GLU A 13 16.47 -0.08 10.57
N ARG A 14 17.07 0.71 9.68
CA ARG A 14 17.86 1.90 10.09
C ARG A 14 17.00 2.95 10.79
N PHE A 15 15.78 3.18 10.31
CA PHE A 15 14.87 4.17 10.87
C PHE A 15 14.45 3.78 12.29
N ALA A 16 14.07 2.52 12.49
CA ALA A 16 13.69 1.96 13.79
C ALA A 16 14.80 2.13 14.82
N ASP A 17 16.02 1.71 14.48
CA ASP A 17 17.17 1.78 15.40
C ASP A 17 17.59 3.21 15.73
N SER A 18 17.55 4.11 14.74
CA SER A 18 17.98 5.51 14.91
C SER A 18 16.98 6.32 15.73
N ASN A 19 15.68 6.03 15.60
CA ASN A 19 14.62 6.77 16.27
C ASN A 19 14.09 6.05 17.52
N LYS A 20 14.54 4.83 17.81
CA LYS A 20 14.04 4.00 18.93
C LYS A 20 12.52 3.75 18.82
N ILE A 21 12.08 3.41 17.61
CA ILE A 21 10.68 3.20 17.24
C ILE A 21 10.47 1.73 16.91
N HIS A 22 9.48 1.08 17.53
CA HIS A 22 9.17 -0.30 17.23
C HIS A 22 8.45 -0.43 15.89
N ILE A 23 9.03 -1.20 14.98
CA ILE A 23 8.52 -1.51 13.65
C ILE A 23 8.48 -3.03 13.47
N TYR A 24 7.32 -3.54 13.09
CA TYR A 24 7.07 -4.96 12.88
C TYR A 24 6.86 -5.22 11.39
N LEU A 25 7.68 -6.11 10.82
CA LEU A 25 7.51 -6.57 9.45
C LEU A 25 6.46 -7.68 9.40
N GLY A 26 5.45 -7.51 8.54
CA GLY A 26 4.34 -8.45 8.42
C GLY A 26 4.29 -9.19 7.09
N GLY A 27 3.14 -9.84 6.88
CA GLY A 27 2.69 -10.20 5.55
C GLY A 27 3.52 -11.25 4.82
N SER A 28 3.74 -11.04 3.53
CA SER A 28 4.46 -12.00 2.68
C SER A 28 5.97 -12.02 2.93
N PHE A 29 6.53 -10.88 3.36
CA PHE A 29 7.94 -10.77 3.71
C PHE A 29 8.27 -11.49 5.01
N LEU A 30 7.43 -11.37 6.04
CA LEU A 30 7.57 -12.14 7.27
C LEU A 30 7.50 -13.65 7.02
N ARG A 31 6.59 -14.09 6.14
CA ARG A 31 6.37 -15.51 5.81
C ARG A 31 7.37 -16.11 4.82
N GLY A 32 8.27 -15.30 4.26
CA GLY A 32 9.26 -15.75 3.27
C GLY A 32 8.67 -16.16 1.93
N ASN A 33 7.47 -15.68 1.57
CA ASN A 33 6.79 -16.00 0.32
C ASN A 33 6.45 -14.75 -0.52
N ALA A 34 7.17 -13.66 -0.29
CA ALA A 34 7.05 -12.44 -1.06
C ALA A 34 7.43 -12.64 -2.53
N THR A 35 6.74 -11.93 -3.41
CA THR A 35 7.03 -11.85 -4.84
C THR A 35 7.48 -10.44 -5.20
N PRO A 36 8.01 -10.19 -6.41
CA PRO A 36 8.33 -8.83 -6.86
C PRO A 36 7.13 -7.87 -6.89
N TYR A 37 5.90 -8.39 -6.80
CA TYR A 37 4.64 -7.64 -6.78
C TYR A 37 4.00 -7.62 -5.38
N SER A 38 4.72 -8.05 -4.35
CA SER A 38 4.25 -7.97 -2.98
C SER A 38 4.30 -6.53 -2.47
N ASP A 39 3.22 -6.14 -1.82
CA ASP A 39 3.13 -5.10 -0.81
C ASP A 39 4.04 -5.44 0.41
N VAL A 40 4.60 -4.40 1.03
CA VAL A 40 5.31 -4.52 2.31
C VAL A 40 4.33 -4.19 3.42
N ASP A 41 3.87 -5.20 4.14
CA ASP A 41 3.04 -5.03 5.33
C ASP A 41 3.92 -4.63 6.51
N VAL A 42 3.61 -3.51 7.16
CA VAL A 42 4.39 -2.96 8.27
C VAL A 42 3.46 -2.43 9.35
N SER A 43 3.75 -2.73 10.61
CA SER A 43 3.10 -2.08 11.75
C SER A 43 4.11 -1.26 12.54
N ALA A 44 3.85 0.02 12.78
CA ALA A 44 4.81 0.91 13.44
C ALA A 44 4.19 1.59 14.66
N TYR A 45 4.81 1.42 15.82
CA TYR A 45 4.52 2.21 17.02
C TYR A 45 5.32 3.51 16.99
N CYS A 46 4.78 4.45 16.23
CA CYS A 46 5.42 5.69 15.85
C CYS A 46 4.59 6.87 16.33
N GLY A 47 5.21 7.80 17.07
CA GLY A 47 4.57 9.05 17.47
C GLY A 47 4.11 9.88 16.28
N GLN A 48 3.15 10.79 16.51
CA GLN A 48 2.60 11.69 15.48
C GLN A 48 3.65 12.58 14.83
N ASP A 49 4.70 12.93 15.57
CA ASP A 49 5.83 13.72 15.11
C ASP A 49 6.74 12.95 14.13
N LYS A 50 6.71 11.61 14.17
CA LYS A 50 7.65 10.75 13.44
C LYS A 50 7.05 10.03 12.24
N ILE A 51 5.72 10.00 12.11
CA ILE A 51 5.06 9.33 10.99
C ILE A 51 5.43 9.96 9.63
N ARG A 52 5.56 11.29 9.58
CA ARG A 52 5.98 11.98 8.35
C ARG A 52 7.43 11.66 8.02
N ASP A 53 8.32 11.67 9.00
CA ASP A 53 9.72 11.26 8.82
C ASP A 53 9.80 9.83 8.30
N LEU A 54 8.98 8.91 8.84
CA LEU A 54 8.93 7.51 8.43
C LEU A 54 8.46 7.38 6.97
N VAL A 55 7.40 8.07 6.57
CA VAL A 55 6.81 7.98 5.22
C VAL A 55 7.68 8.69 4.18
N TYR A 56 8.18 9.88 4.44
CA TYR A 56 8.94 10.66 3.44
C TYR A 56 10.46 10.41 3.49
N GLY A 57 10.96 9.69 4.50
CA GLY A 57 12.39 9.43 4.66
C GLY A 57 12.96 8.36 3.71
N TYR A 58 12.12 7.53 3.10
CA TYR A 58 12.57 6.51 2.13
C TYR A 58 12.79 7.08 0.73
N GLY A 59 11.83 7.87 0.25
CA GLY A 59 11.73 8.37 -1.11
C GLY A 59 10.42 9.15 -1.28
N GLU A 60 10.13 9.61 -2.49
CA GLU A 60 8.94 10.42 -2.77
C GLU A 60 7.69 9.53 -2.90
N PRO A 61 6.66 9.73 -2.05
CA PRO A 61 5.38 9.05 -2.20
C PRO A 61 4.55 9.69 -3.32
N VAL A 62 4.08 8.88 -4.28
CA VAL A 62 3.14 9.32 -5.32
C VAL A 62 1.68 9.07 -4.95
N PHE A 63 1.44 8.25 -3.93
CA PHE A 63 0.11 7.98 -3.42
C PHE A 63 0.19 7.70 -1.92
N ILE A 64 -0.63 8.42 -1.15
CA ILE A 64 -0.83 8.16 0.28
C ILE A 64 -2.32 8.25 0.57
N SER A 65 -2.92 7.15 1.05
CA SER A 65 -4.33 7.10 1.43
C SER A 65 -4.53 6.21 2.66
N GLY A 66 -5.43 6.60 3.56
CA GLY A 66 -5.89 5.71 4.62
C GLY A 66 -6.95 4.72 4.18
N THR A 67 -7.08 3.62 4.93
CA THR A 67 -8.19 2.67 4.85
C THR A 67 -9.28 3.02 5.85
N THR A 68 -10.53 2.73 5.49
CA THR A 68 -11.71 2.88 6.38
C THR A 68 -12.30 1.52 6.81
N ASN A 69 -11.79 0.42 6.26
CA ASN A 69 -12.16 -0.94 6.66
C ASN A 69 -11.03 -1.94 6.32
N PRO A 70 -10.23 -2.40 7.29
CA PRO A 70 -10.18 -1.87 8.66
C PRO A 70 -9.70 -0.41 8.68
N GLU A 71 -10.08 0.39 9.67
CA GLU A 71 -9.60 1.77 9.79
C GLU A 71 -8.15 1.81 10.30
N GLY A 72 -7.34 2.79 9.87
CA GLY A 72 -6.01 3.05 10.43
C GLY A 72 -4.81 2.42 9.70
N ILE A 73 -4.98 1.88 8.50
CA ILE A 73 -3.86 1.45 7.64
C ILE A 73 -3.61 2.55 6.59
N LEU A 74 -2.37 3.00 6.50
CA LEU A 74 -1.90 3.94 5.49
C LEU A 74 -1.33 3.15 4.30
N ILE A 75 -1.96 3.29 3.14
CA ILE A 75 -1.46 2.76 1.87
C ILE A 75 -0.52 3.80 1.28
N VAL A 76 0.75 3.46 1.15
CA VAL A 76 1.80 4.33 0.57
C VAL A 76 2.36 3.68 -0.69
N ILE A 77 2.45 4.42 -1.77
CA ILE A 77 3.10 3.99 -3.01
C ILE A 77 4.15 5.03 -3.39
N TYR A 78 5.38 4.58 -3.59
CA TYR A 78 6.52 5.43 -3.94
C TYR A 78 6.75 5.48 -5.46
N GLU A 79 7.48 6.50 -5.92
CA GLU A 79 7.86 6.68 -7.33
C GLU A 79 8.60 5.48 -7.95
N ASP A 80 9.30 4.69 -7.12
CA ASP A 80 10.00 3.49 -7.59
C ASP A 80 9.08 2.26 -7.71
N GLY A 81 7.82 2.38 -7.29
CA GLY A 81 6.80 1.34 -7.32
C GLY A 81 6.71 0.48 -6.06
N VAL A 82 7.48 0.77 -5.00
CA VAL A 82 7.27 0.11 -3.70
C VAL A 82 5.90 0.51 -3.16
N ALA A 83 5.12 -0.50 -2.76
CA ALA A 83 3.83 -0.32 -2.11
C ALA A 83 3.89 -0.86 -0.68
N VAL A 84 3.30 -0.10 0.24
CA VAL A 84 3.36 -0.36 1.68
C VAL A 84 1.97 -0.25 2.27
N ASP A 85 1.61 -1.27 3.04
CA ASP A 85 0.45 -1.26 3.93
C ASP A 85 0.97 -0.98 5.34
N LEU A 86 0.97 0.30 5.74
CA LEU A 86 1.51 0.77 7.01
C LEU A 86 0.40 0.93 8.05
N GLU A 87 0.33 -0.02 8.98
CA GLU A 87 -0.50 0.06 10.17
C GLU A 87 0.18 0.91 11.25
N ILE A 88 -0.52 1.94 11.75
CA ILE A 88 0.03 2.76 12.83
C ILE A 88 -0.51 2.30 14.17
N ILE A 89 0.39 1.99 15.09
CA ILE A 89 0.08 1.54 16.43
C ILE A 89 0.05 2.77 17.34
N GLY A 90 -1.05 2.96 18.07
CA GLY A 90 -1.21 4.04 19.05
C GLY A 90 -0.86 3.62 20.47
N GLU A 91 -1.02 2.34 20.81
CA GLU A 91 -0.66 1.78 22.11
C GLU A 91 0.01 0.41 21.90
N LEU A 92 1.15 0.18 22.55
CA LEU A 92 1.91 -1.05 22.50
C LEU A 92 2.49 -1.34 23.88
N ASP A 93 2.25 -2.54 24.41
CA ASP A 93 2.86 -3.01 25.65
C ASP A 93 4.16 -3.77 25.34
N GLU A 94 5.25 -3.04 25.12
CA GLU A 94 6.56 -3.60 24.77
C GLU A 94 7.69 -2.90 25.52
N ALA A 95 8.62 -3.68 26.07
CA ALA A 95 9.78 -3.20 26.82
C ALA A 95 11.05 -3.92 26.32
N ARG A 96 11.41 -3.70 25.06
CA ARG A 96 12.58 -4.29 24.41
C ARG A 96 13.52 -3.23 23.86
N ASP A 97 14.82 -3.52 23.90
CA ASP A 97 15.88 -2.72 23.25
C ASP A 97 16.12 -3.11 21.78
N VAL A 98 15.19 -3.86 21.18
CA VAL A 98 15.16 -4.19 19.75
C VAL A 98 13.98 -3.45 19.13
N PHE A 99 14.26 -2.68 18.08
CA PHE A 99 13.29 -1.75 17.49
C PHE A 99 12.75 -2.23 16.14
N PHE A 100 13.47 -3.10 15.43
CA PHE A 100 12.95 -3.75 14.23
C PHE A 100 12.66 -5.22 14.49
N HIS A 101 11.42 -5.64 14.25
CA HIS A 101 10.89 -6.93 14.64
C HIS A 101 10.50 -7.77 13.42
N ARG A 102 10.90 -9.05 13.45
CA ARG A 102 10.58 -10.07 12.44
C ARG A 102 9.66 -11.13 13.03
N GLU A 103 8.65 -10.69 13.75
CA GLU A 103 7.58 -11.49 14.35
C GLU A 103 6.23 -10.80 14.08
N ASP A 104 5.12 -11.55 14.12
CA ASP A 104 3.80 -11.01 13.84
C ASP A 104 3.35 -10.13 15.01
N ILE A 105 3.01 -8.86 14.75
CA ILE A 105 2.51 -7.93 15.77
C ILE A 105 1.26 -8.47 16.48
N LYS A 106 0.50 -9.37 15.85
CA LYS A 106 -0.70 -10.00 16.45
C LYS A 106 -0.38 -10.91 17.62
N GLU A 107 0.88 -11.26 17.83
CA GLU A 107 1.33 -11.97 19.02
C GLU A 107 1.43 -11.06 20.26
N HIS A 108 1.24 -9.74 20.07
CA HIS A 108 1.32 -8.72 21.10
C HIS A 108 -0.03 -8.06 21.38
N LEU A 109 -0.16 -7.50 22.58
CA LEU A 109 -1.27 -6.63 22.91
C LEU A 109 -0.97 -5.22 22.38
N TYR A 110 -1.71 -4.80 21.36
CA TYR A 110 -1.58 -3.46 20.79
C TYR A 110 -2.95 -2.90 20.40
N LYS A 111 -2.99 -1.58 20.22
CA LYS A 111 -4.14 -0.87 19.68
C LYS A 111 -3.70 0.03 18.53
N ARG A 112 -4.43 -0.05 17.43
CA ARG A 112 -4.19 0.78 16.25
C ARG A 112 -4.63 2.23 16.50
N ASP A 113 -3.87 3.18 15.97
CA ASP A 113 -4.32 4.56 15.83
C ASP A 113 -5.14 4.69 14.54
N GLU A 114 -6.46 4.77 14.70
CA GLU A 114 -7.41 4.88 13.59
C GLU A 114 -7.49 6.30 13.01
N SER A 115 -6.81 7.29 13.60
CA SER A 115 -6.95 8.70 13.26
C SER A 115 -5.75 9.30 12.53
N ILE A 116 -4.54 8.85 12.88
CA ILE A 116 -3.29 9.49 12.48
C ILE A 116 -3.06 9.53 10.97
N TRP A 117 -3.58 8.54 10.24
CA TRP A 117 -3.48 8.49 8.78
C TRP A 117 -4.06 9.75 8.12
N ARG A 118 -5.06 10.40 8.73
CA ARG A 118 -5.68 11.64 8.24
C ARG A 118 -4.71 12.82 8.22
N THR A 119 -3.66 12.77 9.04
CA THR A 119 -2.62 13.83 9.12
C THR A 119 -1.56 13.72 8.02
N VAL A 120 -1.51 12.57 7.34
CA VAL A 120 -0.46 12.22 6.35
C VAL A 120 -1.02 11.99 4.95
N SER A 121 -2.27 11.51 4.84
CA SER A 121 -2.94 11.34 3.55
C SER A 121 -2.89 12.60 2.69
N LEU A 122 -2.63 12.41 1.39
CA LEU A 122 -2.63 13.52 0.45
C LEU A 122 -4.06 14.04 0.21
N ARG A 123 -5.04 13.12 0.19
CA ARG A 123 -6.46 13.40 -0.04
C ARG A 123 -7.33 12.41 0.74
N ASP A 124 -8.53 12.85 1.11
CA ASP A 124 -9.54 12.02 1.78
C ASP A 124 -10.91 12.16 1.08
N ASP A 125 -10.93 11.85 -0.22
CA ASP A 125 -12.15 11.77 -1.02
C ASP A 125 -12.37 10.36 -1.56
N ILE A 126 -13.63 9.98 -1.79
CA ILE A 126 -14.00 8.64 -2.24
C ILE A 126 -13.27 8.24 -3.53
N PRO A 127 -13.26 9.06 -4.62
CA PRO A 127 -12.50 8.72 -5.82
C PRO A 127 -11.04 8.40 -5.54
N TYR A 128 -10.34 9.26 -4.79
CA TYR A 128 -8.93 9.04 -4.46
C TYR A 128 -8.71 7.76 -3.65
N ARG A 129 -9.59 7.43 -2.70
CA ARG A 129 -9.52 6.15 -1.98
C ARG A 129 -9.84 4.95 -2.88
N MET A 130 -10.71 5.14 -3.89
CA MET A 130 -11.04 4.10 -4.87
C MET A 130 -9.91 3.85 -5.86
N SER A 131 -9.12 4.87 -6.22
CA SER A 131 -8.03 4.70 -7.19
C SER A 131 -6.96 3.71 -6.73
N ARG A 132 -6.79 3.52 -5.41
CA ARG A 132 -5.89 2.48 -4.85
C ARG A 132 -6.21 1.07 -5.33
N LEU A 133 -7.47 0.81 -5.70
CA LEU A 133 -7.92 -0.50 -6.16
C LEU A 133 -7.29 -0.86 -7.51
N PHE A 134 -6.94 0.11 -8.36
CA PHE A 134 -6.17 -0.18 -9.58
C PHE A 134 -4.84 -0.85 -9.24
N HIS A 135 -4.07 -0.22 -8.36
CA HIS A 135 -2.78 -0.77 -7.93
C HIS A 135 -2.96 -2.15 -7.28
N ARG A 136 -3.90 -2.28 -6.34
CA ARG A 136 -4.20 -3.55 -5.66
C ARG A 136 -4.58 -4.65 -6.67
N SER A 137 -5.46 -4.35 -7.62
CA SER A 137 -5.88 -5.29 -8.65
C SER A 137 -4.68 -5.78 -9.46
N LEU A 138 -3.87 -4.84 -9.97
CA LEU A 138 -2.71 -5.12 -10.81
C LEU A 138 -1.67 -5.98 -10.09
N ILE A 139 -1.28 -5.61 -8.88
CA ILE A 139 -0.26 -6.37 -8.14
C ILE A 139 -0.74 -7.78 -7.77
N LYS A 140 -2.03 -7.96 -7.43
CA LYS A 140 -2.55 -9.30 -7.12
C LYS A 140 -2.63 -10.16 -8.39
N PHE A 141 -3.02 -9.59 -9.53
CA PHE A 141 -3.00 -10.29 -10.82
C PHE A 141 -1.58 -10.72 -11.20
N LEU A 142 -0.61 -9.80 -11.14
CA LEU A 142 0.81 -10.05 -11.45
C LEU A 142 1.47 -11.04 -10.48
N ALA A 143 1.03 -11.09 -9.23
CA ALA A 143 1.46 -12.08 -8.24
C ALA A 143 0.84 -13.48 -8.46
N GLY A 144 0.09 -13.70 -9.55
CA GLY A 144 -0.56 -14.96 -9.88
C GLY A 144 -1.90 -15.19 -9.17
N LYS A 145 -2.40 -14.23 -8.39
CA LYS A 145 -3.73 -14.27 -7.75
C LYS A 145 -4.78 -13.66 -8.67
N LYS A 146 -4.88 -14.23 -9.89
CA LYS A 146 -5.67 -13.68 -11.00
C LYS A 146 -7.13 -13.42 -10.64
N ASP A 147 -7.82 -14.39 -10.05
CA ASP A 147 -9.23 -14.24 -9.65
C ASP A 147 -9.44 -13.07 -8.67
N LEU A 148 -8.51 -12.88 -7.73
CA LEU A 148 -8.57 -11.75 -6.80
C LEU A 148 -8.30 -10.42 -7.50
N GLY A 149 -7.31 -10.38 -8.41
CA GLY A 149 -7.04 -9.21 -9.23
C GLY A 149 -8.26 -8.81 -10.06
N ILE A 150 -8.89 -9.77 -10.74
CA ILE A 150 -10.11 -9.59 -11.53
C ILE A 150 -11.28 -9.12 -10.65
N SER A 151 -11.49 -9.74 -9.50
CA SER A 151 -12.54 -9.32 -8.55
C SER A 151 -12.39 -7.85 -8.17
N VAL A 152 -11.19 -7.42 -7.78
CA VAL A 152 -10.92 -6.02 -7.41
C VAL A 152 -11.08 -5.09 -8.61
N ALA A 153 -10.72 -5.51 -9.82
CA ALA A 153 -10.93 -4.70 -11.02
C ALA A 153 -12.42 -4.47 -11.29
N ASN A 154 -13.26 -5.49 -11.09
CA ASN A 154 -14.70 -5.35 -11.26
C ASN A 154 -15.32 -4.42 -10.22
N GLU A 155 -14.80 -4.35 -8.99
CA GLU A 155 -15.22 -3.34 -8.00
C GLU A 155 -15.01 -1.90 -8.51
N ILE A 156 -13.95 -1.67 -9.30
CA ILE A 156 -13.67 -0.36 -9.92
C ILE A 156 -14.71 -0.06 -11.01
N VAL A 157 -15.00 -1.05 -11.85
CA VAL A 157 -15.99 -0.93 -12.94
C VAL A 157 -17.39 -0.65 -12.38
N ASP A 158 -17.77 -1.36 -11.31
CA ASP A 158 -19.03 -1.16 -10.59
C ASP A 158 -19.12 0.26 -10.03
N TYR A 159 -18.03 0.76 -9.41
CA TYR A 159 -17.96 2.13 -8.91
C TYR A 159 -18.10 3.18 -10.03
N LEU A 160 -17.53 2.91 -11.20
CA LEU A 160 -17.66 3.76 -12.38
C LEU A 160 -19.05 3.67 -13.01
N GLY A 161 -19.86 2.67 -12.67
CA GLY A 161 -21.11 2.38 -13.37
C GLY A 161 -20.89 2.19 -14.88
N ALA A 162 -19.76 1.58 -15.24
CA ALA A 162 -19.36 1.35 -16.63
C ALA A 162 -19.60 -0.11 -17.03
N ASP A 163 -19.83 -0.36 -18.31
CA ASP A 163 -19.96 -1.72 -18.86
C ASP A 163 -18.63 -2.13 -19.50
N ILE A 164 -17.62 -2.38 -18.66
CA ILE A 164 -16.27 -2.78 -19.07
C ILE A 164 -16.06 -4.22 -18.62
N PRO A 165 -16.07 -5.21 -19.53
CA PRO A 165 -15.84 -6.59 -19.13
C PRO A 165 -14.38 -6.77 -18.69
N ILE A 166 -14.17 -7.32 -17.50
CA ILE A 166 -12.83 -7.68 -16.99
C ILE A 166 -12.82 -9.14 -16.53
N ASP A 167 -12.08 -9.97 -17.26
CA ASP A 167 -11.79 -11.38 -17.03
C ASP A 167 -10.31 -11.69 -17.35
N ASP A 168 -9.88 -12.94 -17.20
CA ASP A 168 -8.48 -13.33 -17.41
C ASP A 168 -7.97 -13.07 -18.84
N LYS A 169 -8.84 -13.16 -19.85
CA LYS A 169 -8.46 -13.02 -21.27
C LYS A 169 -8.35 -11.56 -21.70
N ASN A 170 -9.14 -10.69 -21.10
CA ASN A 170 -9.19 -9.27 -21.47
C ASN A 170 -8.69 -8.33 -20.37
N TYR A 171 -8.15 -8.87 -19.26
CA TYR A 171 -7.75 -8.13 -18.06
C TYR A 171 -7.00 -6.84 -18.36
N ARG A 172 -5.88 -6.95 -19.11
CA ARG A 172 -5.03 -5.80 -19.48
C ARG A 172 -5.81 -4.69 -20.18
N LYS A 173 -6.59 -5.03 -21.21
CA LYS A 173 -7.36 -4.06 -21.98
C LYS A 173 -8.47 -3.44 -21.11
N GLY A 174 -9.16 -4.27 -20.33
CA GLY A 174 -10.26 -3.82 -19.48
C GLY A 174 -9.81 -2.89 -18.35
N ILE A 175 -8.71 -3.22 -17.67
CA ILE A 175 -8.18 -2.35 -16.59
C ILE A 175 -7.61 -1.03 -17.15
N GLU A 176 -7.03 -1.06 -18.35
CA GLU A 176 -6.57 0.16 -19.06
C GLU A 176 -7.74 1.06 -19.43
N GLU A 177 -8.82 0.49 -19.98
CA GLU A 177 -10.05 1.20 -20.29
C GLU A 177 -10.69 1.79 -19.04
N ALA A 178 -10.78 1.02 -17.95
CA ALA A 178 -11.28 1.49 -16.67
C ALA A 178 -10.43 2.66 -16.12
N LEU A 179 -9.09 2.61 -16.25
CA LEU A 179 -8.21 3.69 -15.81
C LEU A 179 -8.44 4.98 -16.61
N ASN A 180 -8.65 4.87 -17.92
CA ASN A 180 -8.94 6.01 -18.78
C ASN A 180 -10.29 6.64 -18.42
N VAL A 181 -11.36 5.84 -18.31
CA VAL A 181 -12.69 6.31 -17.90
C VAL A 181 -12.65 6.94 -16.50
N PHE A 182 -11.88 6.37 -15.58
CA PHE A 182 -11.68 6.94 -14.26
C PHE A 182 -10.99 8.31 -14.34
N GLY A 183 -9.91 8.42 -15.11
CA GLY A 183 -9.13 9.65 -15.28
C GLY A 183 -9.89 10.79 -15.99
N GLU A 184 -10.89 10.47 -16.82
CA GLU A 184 -11.79 11.47 -17.41
C GLU A 184 -12.74 12.10 -16.39
N ARG A 185 -13.10 11.35 -15.33
CA ARG A 185 -14.09 11.77 -14.32
C ARG A 185 -13.46 12.31 -13.06
N TYR A 186 -12.28 11.80 -12.69
CA TYR A 186 -11.64 12.08 -11.43
C TYR A 186 -10.14 12.35 -11.63
N PRO A 187 -9.56 13.34 -10.92
CA PRO A 187 -8.14 13.63 -11.00
C PRO A 187 -7.31 12.49 -10.40
N VAL A 188 -6.42 11.92 -11.22
CA VAL A 188 -5.38 10.96 -10.83
C VAL A 188 -4.03 11.67 -10.90
N ASP A 189 -3.25 11.59 -9.83
CA ASP A 189 -1.90 12.18 -9.81
C ASP A 189 -1.01 11.60 -10.92
N GLY A 190 -0.19 12.45 -11.53
CA GLY A 190 0.67 12.06 -12.66
C GLY A 190 1.65 10.95 -12.29
N GLY A 191 2.35 11.09 -11.16
CA GLY A 191 3.31 10.08 -10.69
C GLY A 191 2.62 8.76 -10.38
N TYR A 192 1.44 8.81 -9.75
CA TYR A 192 0.68 7.60 -9.48
C TYR A 192 0.17 6.92 -10.76
N ARG A 193 -0.32 7.71 -11.73
CA ARG A 193 -0.78 7.19 -13.02
C ARG A 193 0.34 6.49 -13.79
N GLU A 194 1.56 7.02 -13.75
CA GLU A 194 2.73 6.40 -14.37
C GLU A 194 3.02 5.01 -13.80
N ILE A 195 2.93 4.83 -12.47
CA ILE A 195 3.03 3.52 -11.82
C ILE A 195 1.97 2.55 -12.34
N LEU A 196 0.71 2.99 -12.41
CA LEU A 196 -0.39 2.15 -12.90
C LEU A 196 -0.19 1.72 -14.34
N VAL A 197 0.17 2.64 -15.25
CA VAL A 197 0.44 2.34 -16.66
C VAL A 197 1.59 1.35 -16.81
N LYS A 198 2.67 1.51 -16.03
CA LYS A 198 3.79 0.58 -16.02
C LYS A 198 3.37 -0.82 -15.60
N LEU A 199 2.54 -0.95 -14.56
CA LEU A 199 2.00 -2.23 -14.10
C LEU A 199 1.08 -2.87 -15.14
N ILE A 200 0.20 -2.09 -15.79
CA ILE A 200 -0.66 -2.56 -16.90
C ILE A 200 0.18 -3.11 -18.06
N GLY A 201 1.32 -2.49 -18.37
CA GLY A 201 2.23 -2.99 -19.41
C GLY A 201 2.82 -4.38 -19.11
N MET A 202 2.76 -4.84 -17.85
CA MET A 202 3.30 -6.12 -17.39
C MET A 202 2.25 -7.24 -17.28
N THR A 203 0.96 -6.93 -17.44
CA THR A 203 -0.15 -7.89 -17.30
C THR A 203 -0.45 -8.67 -18.58
#